data_AF-A0A527TMB4-F1
#
_entry.id   AF-A0A527TMB4-F1
#
_cell.length_a   1.000
_cell.length_b   1.000
_cell.length_c   1.000
_cell.angle_alpha   90.00
_cell.angle_beta   90.00
_cell.angle_gamma   90.00
#
_symmetry.space_group_name_H-M   'P 1'
#
loop_
_entity.id
_entity.type
_entity.pdbx_description
1 polymer ?
#
loop_
_entity_poly.entity_id
_entity_poly.type
_entity_poly.pdbx_seq_one_letter_code
_entity_poly.pdbx_strand_id
1 'polypeptide(L)'
;GLQKKVHEVRADIGIALDGDADRVVIVDENGAIVDGDQIMALIAESWHQSGRLAGGGVVSTVMSNLGLERFLGDMKLQLHRTKVGDRYVVEHMRAHGLNVGGEQSGHIVLSD
;
A
#
# COMPACT_ATOMS: atom_id res chain seq x y z
N GLY A 1 -0.33 -20.85 -10.68
CA GLY A 1 -0.15 -19.46 -10.19
C GLY A 1 -0.20 -19.46 -8.67
N LEU A 2 0.33 -18.41 -8.05
CA LEU A 2 0.46 -18.30 -6.59
C LEU A 2 -0.87 -18.57 -5.85
N GLN A 3 -1.99 -18.02 -6.31
CA GLN A 3 -3.32 -18.22 -5.69
C GLN A 3 -3.70 -19.70 -5.54
N LYS A 4 -3.54 -20.48 -6.60
CA LYS A 4 -3.78 -21.92 -6.55
C LYS A 4 -2.87 -22.60 -5.53
N LYS A 5 -1.60 -22.19 -5.48
CA LYS A 5 -0.60 -22.80 -4.61
C LYS A 5 -0.91 -22.55 -3.13
N VAL A 6 -1.34 -21.33 -2.78
CA VAL A 6 -1.77 -20.96 -1.42
C VAL A 6 -2.87 -21.92 -0.94
N HIS A 7 -3.91 -22.08 -1.74
CA HIS A 7 -5.01 -22.99 -1.41
C HIS A 7 -4.57 -24.47 -1.37
N GLU A 8 -3.75 -24.93 -2.33
CA GLU A 8 -3.25 -26.31 -2.39
C GLU A 8 -2.47 -26.72 -1.13
N VAL A 9 -1.65 -25.81 -0.58
CA VAL A 9 -0.81 -26.10 0.59
C VAL A 9 -1.43 -25.63 1.89
N ARG A 10 -2.60 -24.97 1.83
CA ARG A 10 -3.26 -24.33 2.99
C ARG A 10 -2.33 -23.32 3.68
N ALA A 11 -1.65 -22.50 2.88
CA ALA A 11 -0.84 -21.41 3.40
C ALA A 11 -1.73 -20.27 3.90
N ASP A 12 -1.29 -19.60 4.96
CA ASP A 12 -1.99 -18.42 5.49
C ASP A 12 -1.79 -17.18 4.60
N ILE A 13 -0.70 -17.14 3.84
CA ILE A 13 -0.35 -16.02 2.96
C ILE A 13 0.49 -16.47 1.77
N GLY A 14 0.24 -15.86 0.62
CA GLY A 14 1.11 -15.88 -0.55
C GLY A 14 1.73 -14.52 -0.79
N ILE A 15 3.01 -14.49 -1.14
CA ILE A 15 3.74 -13.26 -1.50
C ILE A 15 4.27 -13.43 -2.91
N ALA A 16 3.84 -12.57 -3.83
CA ALA A 16 4.40 -12.44 -5.16
C ALA A 16 5.28 -11.19 -5.23
N LEU A 17 6.51 -11.36 -5.68
CA LEU A 17 7.42 -10.30 -6.06
C LEU A 17 7.54 -10.28 -7.59
N ASP A 18 7.84 -9.12 -8.16
CA ASP A 18 8.21 -9.02 -9.57
C ASP A 18 9.72 -9.23 -9.78
N GLY A 19 10.22 -8.95 -11.00
CA GLY A 19 11.53 -9.40 -11.45
C GLY A 19 12.71 -8.78 -10.68
N ASP A 20 12.59 -7.53 -10.26
CA ASP A 20 13.55 -6.79 -9.45
C ASP A 20 13.06 -6.51 -8.01
N ALA A 21 11.87 -7.02 -7.67
CA ALA A 21 11.28 -7.00 -6.34
C ALA A 21 11.00 -5.59 -5.80
N ASP A 22 10.67 -4.64 -6.68
CA ASP A 22 10.16 -3.33 -6.28
C ASP A 22 8.65 -3.34 -6.03
N ARG A 23 7.95 -4.40 -6.47
CA ARG A 23 6.51 -4.59 -6.25
C ARG A 23 6.21 -5.85 -5.46
N VAL A 24 5.16 -5.75 -4.66
CA VAL A 24 4.59 -6.88 -3.94
C VAL A 24 3.08 -6.96 -4.16
N VAL A 25 2.60 -8.17 -4.45
CA VAL A 25 1.17 -8.51 -4.40
C VAL A 25 0.99 -9.64 -3.41
N ILE A 26 0.02 -9.48 -2.51
CA ILE A 26 -0.30 -10.48 -1.51
C ILE A 26 -1.48 -11.32 -1.98
N VAL A 27 -1.50 -12.58 -1.57
CA VAL A 27 -2.66 -13.46 -1.70
C VAL A 27 -3.04 -13.95 -0.32
N ASP A 28 -4.32 -13.80 0.05
CA ASP A 28 -4.85 -14.29 1.32
C ASP A 28 -5.07 -15.81 1.33
N GLU A 29 -5.45 -16.36 2.48
CA GLU A 29 -5.70 -17.80 2.67
C GLU A 29 -6.84 -18.35 1.80
N ASN A 30 -7.74 -17.48 1.35
CA ASN A 30 -8.86 -17.81 0.46
C ASN A 30 -8.47 -17.75 -1.03
N GLY A 31 -7.22 -17.34 -1.32
CA GLY A 31 -6.72 -17.16 -2.68
C GLY A 31 -7.13 -15.84 -3.32
N ALA A 32 -7.66 -14.87 -2.56
CA ALA A 32 -7.97 -13.54 -3.06
C ALA A 32 -6.71 -12.68 -3.15
N ILE A 33 -6.66 -11.79 -4.14
CA ILE A 33 -5.57 -10.85 -4.32
C ILE A 33 -5.78 -9.67 -3.37
N VAL A 34 -4.71 -9.31 -2.66
CA VAL A 34 -4.61 -8.11 -1.84
C VAL A 34 -3.65 -7.16 -2.57
N ASP A 35 -4.20 -6.05 -3.08
CA ASP A 35 -3.47 -5.09 -3.90
C ASP A 35 -2.70 -4.03 -3.09
N GLY A 36 -1.97 -3.14 -3.78
CA GLY A 36 -1.18 -2.09 -3.13
C GLY A 36 -2.00 -1.13 -2.28
N ASP A 37 -3.27 -0.85 -2.63
CA ASP A 37 -4.12 0.04 -1.84
C ASP A 37 -4.45 -0.60 -0.49
N GLN A 38 -4.77 -1.89 -0.48
CA GLN A 38 -5.04 -2.62 0.75
C GLN A 38 -3.78 -2.76 1.63
N ILE A 39 -2.61 -2.95 1.01
CA ILE A 39 -1.33 -2.98 1.72
C ILE A 39 -1.02 -1.62 2.36
N MET A 40 -1.20 -0.51 1.62
CA MET A 40 -1.03 0.84 2.14
C MET A 40 -2.01 1.13 3.29
N ALA A 41 -3.27 0.71 3.17
CA ALA A 41 -4.26 0.86 4.23
C ALA A 41 -3.82 0.16 5.53
N LEU A 42 -3.39 -1.11 5.43
CA LEU A 42 -2.88 -1.89 6.56
C LEU A 42 -1.70 -1.20 7.25
N ILE A 43 -0.73 -0.72 6.47
CA ILE A 43 0.47 -0.06 7.00
C ILE A 43 0.08 1.27 7.66
N ALA A 44 -0.75 2.08 7.00
CA ALA A 44 -1.19 3.37 7.50
C ALA A 44 -1.92 3.24 8.84
N GLU A 45 -2.85 2.28 8.97
CA GLU A 45 -3.54 2.00 10.23
C GLU A 45 -2.55 1.61 11.34
N SER A 46 -1.70 0.61 11.07
CA SER A 46 -0.71 0.11 12.03
C SER A 46 0.26 1.22 12.50
N TRP A 47 0.74 2.04 11.57
CA TRP A 47 1.68 3.12 11.87
C TRP A 47 0.98 4.31 12.53
N HIS A 48 -0.27 4.57 12.20
CA HIS A 48 -1.06 5.60 12.88
C HIS A 48 -1.30 5.22 14.35
N GLN A 49 -1.72 3.99 14.62
CA GLN A 49 -1.96 3.48 15.98
C GLN A 49 -0.68 3.45 16.84
N SER A 50 0.48 3.19 16.22
CA SER A 50 1.78 3.18 16.92
C SER A 50 2.50 4.53 16.95
N GLY A 51 1.90 5.60 16.41
CA GLY A 51 2.49 6.94 16.37
C GLY A 51 3.69 7.08 15.42
N ARG A 52 3.88 6.12 14.50
CA ARG A 52 4.97 6.09 13.52
C ARG A 52 4.61 6.78 12.20
N LEU A 53 3.32 6.94 11.89
CA LEU A 53 2.89 7.58 10.64
C LEU A 53 3.17 9.09 10.68
N ALA A 54 3.96 9.57 9.73
CA ALA A 54 4.35 10.98 9.61
C ALA A 54 3.52 11.70 8.55
N GLY A 55 3.37 13.03 8.72
CA GLY A 55 2.68 13.89 7.77
C GLY A 55 1.15 13.79 7.76
N GLY A 56 0.56 12.88 8.53
CA GLY A 56 -0.90 12.78 8.71
C GLY A 56 -1.65 12.13 7.55
N GLY A 57 -0.97 11.32 6.74
CA GLY A 57 -1.59 10.71 5.57
C GLY A 57 -0.71 9.72 4.83
N VAL A 58 -1.19 9.30 3.67
CA VAL A 58 -0.50 8.43 2.70
C VAL A 58 -0.46 9.14 1.36
N VAL A 59 0.64 8.96 0.62
CA VAL A 59 0.74 9.44 -0.77
C VAL A 59 0.44 8.31 -1.73
N SER A 60 -0.45 8.54 -2.69
CA SER A 60 -0.60 7.61 -3.81
C SER A 60 -0.97 8.34 -5.10
N THR A 61 -1.11 7.60 -6.20
CA THR A 61 -1.46 8.19 -7.48
C THR A 61 -2.97 8.37 -7.61
N VAL A 62 -3.39 9.09 -8.65
CA VAL A 62 -4.81 9.18 -9.04
C VAL A 62 -5.47 7.83 -9.32
N MET A 63 -4.70 6.74 -9.47
CA MET A 63 -5.23 5.40 -9.75
C MET A 63 -5.78 4.70 -8.51
N SER A 64 -5.33 5.07 -7.30
CA SER A 64 -5.82 4.42 -6.08
C SER A 64 -7.31 4.62 -5.88
N ASN A 65 -7.96 3.57 -5.41
CA ASN A 65 -9.42 3.50 -5.37
C ASN A 65 -10.02 4.37 -4.25
N LEU A 66 -11.33 4.62 -4.34
CA LEU A 66 -12.10 5.40 -3.38
C LEU A 66 -12.19 4.74 -1.99
N GLY A 67 -12.05 3.41 -1.93
CA GLY A 67 -12.06 2.65 -0.68
C GLY A 67 -10.90 3.05 0.24
N LEU A 68 -9.69 3.16 -0.31
CA LEU A 68 -8.52 3.64 0.43
C LEU A 68 -8.74 5.05 1.00
N GLU A 69 -9.27 5.96 0.20
CA GLU A 69 -9.54 7.34 0.62
C GLU A 69 -10.55 7.42 1.76
N ARG A 70 -11.64 6.64 1.67
CA ARG A 70 -12.65 6.56 2.74
C ARG A 70 -12.08 5.97 4.02
N PHE A 71 -11.35 4.85 3.90
CA PHE A 71 -10.73 4.18 5.03
C PHE A 71 -9.76 5.09 5.80
N LEU A 72 -8.91 5.82 5.08
CA LEU A 72 -8.02 6.82 5.69
C LEU A 72 -8.82 7.96 6.34
N GLY A 73 -9.87 8.44 5.67
CA GLY A 73 -10.76 9.47 6.19
C GLY A 73 -11.42 9.11 7.53
N ASP A 74 -11.83 7.85 7.71
CA ASP A 74 -12.41 7.36 8.98
C ASP A 74 -11.41 7.44 10.15
N MET A 75 -10.11 7.37 9.86
CA MET A 75 -9.00 7.58 10.81
C MET A 75 -8.51 9.04 10.89
N LYS A 76 -9.17 9.97 10.20
CA LYS A 76 -8.74 11.38 10.05
C LYS A 76 -7.37 11.54 9.39
N LEU A 77 -7.01 10.60 8.52
CA LEU A 77 -5.81 10.64 7.68
C LEU A 77 -6.17 11.14 6.28
N GLN A 78 -5.21 11.77 5.61
CA GLN A 78 -5.38 12.26 4.24
C GLN A 78 -4.79 11.29 3.22
N LEU A 79 -5.45 11.13 2.07
CA LEU A 79 -4.85 10.53 0.88
C LEU A 79 -4.37 11.64 -0.06
N HIS A 80 -3.06 11.79 -0.16
CA HIS A 80 -2.44 12.76 -1.06
C HIS A 80 -2.30 12.14 -2.45
N ARG A 81 -3.00 12.70 -3.43
CA ARG A 81 -3.01 12.17 -4.80
C ARG A 81 -1.98 12.86 -5.69
N THR A 82 -1.16 12.07 -6.38
CA THR A 82 -0.17 12.53 -7.37
C THR A 82 -0.48 12.00 -8.77
N LYS A 83 0.25 12.49 -9.78
CA LYS A 83 0.27 11.86 -11.11
C LYS A 83 0.80 10.42 -10.99
N VAL A 84 0.46 9.58 -11.97
CA VAL A 84 0.95 8.20 -12.07
C VAL A 84 2.47 8.18 -12.22
N GLY A 85 3.13 7.27 -11.49
CA GLY A 85 4.58 7.12 -11.44
C GLY A 85 5.15 7.30 -10.03
N ASP A 86 5.90 6.29 -9.58
CA ASP A 86 6.70 6.21 -8.34
C ASP A 86 7.45 7.51 -8.00
N ARG A 87 8.06 8.15 -9.00
CA ARG A 87 8.80 9.41 -8.84
C ARG A 87 7.94 10.50 -8.20
N TYR A 88 6.70 10.67 -8.66
CA TYR A 88 5.83 11.73 -8.13
C TYR A 88 5.38 11.44 -6.70
N VAL A 89 5.20 10.16 -6.37
CA VAL A 89 4.89 9.71 -5.00
C VAL A 89 6.05 10.08 -4.08
N VAL A 90 7.27 9.67 -4.42
CA VAL A 90 8.48 9.94 -3.60
C VAL A 90 8.77 11.44 -3.49
N GLU A 91 8.65 12.20 -4.58
CA GLU A 91 8.83 13.66 -4.56
C GLU A 91 7.82 14.33 -3.61
N HIS A 92 6.55 13.92 -3.64
CA HIS A 92 5.51 14.48 -2.76
C HIS A 92 5.72 14.09 -1.29
N MET A 93 6.07 12.83 -1.02
CA MET A 93 6.42 12.36 0.32
C MET A 93 7.52 13.22 0.94
N ARG A 94 8.63 13.41 0.21
CA ARG A 94 9.77 14.23 0.67
C ARG A 94 9.39 15.69 0.89
N ALA A 95 8.61 16.27 -0.02
CA ALA A 95 8.24 17.69 0.05
C ALA A 95 7.34 18.02 1.26
N HIS A 96 6.58 17.05 1.76
CA HIS A 96 5.58 17.26 2.82
C HIS A 96 5.83 16.42 4.08
N GLY A 97 6.94 15.70 4.16
CA GLY A 97 7.32 14.91 5.33
C GLY A 97 6.39 13.72 5.60
N LEU A 98 5.87 13.08 4.55
CA LEU A 98 5.12 11.82 4.68
C LEU A 98 6.07 10.64 4.53
N ASN A 99 5.77 9.56 5.25
CA ASN A 99 6.64 8.39 5.31
C ASN A 99 6.02 7.10 4.79
N VAL A 100 4.79 7.17 4.26
CA VAL A 100 4.13 6.07 3.55
C VAL A 100 3.59 6.58 2.22
N GLY A 101 3.89 5.86 1.15
CA GLY A 101 3.25 6.06 -0.14
C GLY A 101 3.41 4.87 -1.07
N GLY A 102 2.78 4.92 -2.23
CA GLY A 102 2.89 3.84 -3.21
C GLY A 102 1.87 3.91 -4.33
N GLU A 103 1.75 2.80 -5.04
CA GLU A 103 0.81 2.61 -6.15
C GLU A 103 0.01 1.31 -5.95
N GLN A 104 -1.22 1.26 -6.49
CA GLN A 104 -2.08 0.07 -6.46
C GLN A 104 -1.38 -1.18 -7.04
N SER A 105 -0.41 -0.99 -7.93
CA SER A 105 0.40 -2.05 -8.54
C SER A 105 1.23 -2.87 -7.53
N GLY A 106 1.37 -2.40 -6.29
CA GLY A 106 2.19 -3.04 -5.26
C GLY A 106 3.57 -2.41 -5.08
N HIS A 107 3.88 -1.32 -5.78
CA HIS A 107 5.07 -0.52 -5.52
C HIS A 107 4.83 0.33 -4.27
N ILE A 108 5.41 -0.05 -3.13
CA ILE A 108 5.19 0.60 -1.83
C ILE A 108 6.50 1.21 -1.32
N VAL A 109 6.45 2.48 -0.93
CA VAL A 109 7.57 3.23 -0.37
C VAL A 109 7.31 3.52 1.10
N LEU A 110 8.22 3.05 1.94
CA LEU A 110 8.27 3.36 3.37
C LEU A 110 9.60 4.08 3.63
N SER A 111 9.54 5.32 4.13
CA SER A 111 10.74 6.05 4.55
C SER A 111 10.78 6.20 6.07
N ASP A 112 11.96 6.39 6.64
CA ASP A 112 12.14 6.65 8.07
C ASP A 112 12.00 8.14 8.40
#